data_AF-A0A382FQ79-F1
#
_entry.id   AF-A0A382FQ79-F1
#
_cell.length_a   1.000
_cell.length_b   1.000
_cell.length_c   1.000
_cell.angle_alpha   90.00
_cell.angle_beta   90.00
_cell.angle_gamma   90.00
#
_symmetry.space_group_name_H-M   'P 1'
#
loop_
_entity.id
_entity.type
_entity.pdbx_description
1 polymer ?
#
loop_
_entity_poly.entity_id
_entity_poly.type
_entity_poly.pdbx_seq_one_letter_code
_entity_poly.pdbx_strand_id
1 'polypeptide(L)' 'MDKIESVVVSGGFDPLHVGHSRMFQEAAKLASKLIVIVNNDDFLMQKKGYVFMPID' A
#
# COMPACT_ATOMS: atom_id res chain seq x y z
N MET A 1 -15.59 -19.36 13.62
CA MET A 1 -15.14 -18.12 12.94
C MET A 1 -13.84 -18.46 12.26
N ASP A 2 -13.83 -18.43 10.93
CA ASP A 2 -12.59 -18.66 10.18
C ASP A 2 -11.57 -17.60 10.58
N LYS A 3 -10.34 -18.05 10.80
CA LYS A 3 -9.24 -17.18 11.20
C LYS A 3 -8.89 -16.28 10.01
N ILE A 4 -8.84 -14.96 10.20
CA ILE A 4 -8.36 -14.05 9.16
C ILE A 4 -6.87 -14.31 8.95
N GLU A 5 -6.52 -14.97 7.84
CA GLU A 5 -5.14 -15.36 7.56
C GLU A 5 -4.29 -14.20 7.01
N SER A 6 -4.92 -13.32 6.22
CA SER A 6 -4.24 -12.22 5.55
C SER A 6 -5.03 -10.92 5.61
N VAL A 7 -4.31 -9.80 5.66
CA VAL A 7 -4.80 -8.44 5.49
C VAL A 7 -4.13 -7.82 4.28
N VAL A 8 -4.90 -7.09 3.48
CA VAL A 8 -4.45 -6.51 2.22
C VAL A 8 -4.60 -5.00 2.26
N VAL A 9 -3.56 -4.28 1.84
CA VAL A 9 -3.61 -2.83 1.60
C VAL A 9 -3.12 -2.55 0.18
N SER A 10 -3.63 -1.48 -0.44
CA SER A 10 -3.20 -1.05 -1.78
C SER A 10 -2.98 0.45 -1.83
N GLY A 11 -2.04 0.89 -2.65
CA GLY A 11 -1.75 2.30 -2.88
C GLY A 11 -0.56 2.51 -3.80
N GLY A 12 -0.41 3.74 -4.29
CA GLY A 12 0.79 4.12 -5.04
C GLY A 12 2.00 4.43 -4.15
N PHE A 13 1.76 4.75 -2.87
CA PHE A 13 2.80 4.99 -1.85
C PHE A 13 3.91 5.96 -2.31
N ASP A 14 3.51 7.03 -3.00
CA ASP A 14 4.40 7.92 -3.76
C ASP A 14 4.29 9.42 -3.33
N PRO A 15 5.30 9.97 -2.62
CA PRO A 15 6.49 9.29 -2.10
C PRO A 15 6.19 8.45 -0.86
N LEU A 16 7.06 7.48 -0.55
CA LEU A 16 6.96 6.71 0.68
C LEU A 16 7.34 7.59 1.88
N HIS A 17 6.52 7.59 2.93
CA HIS A 17 6.80 8.34 4.17
C HIS A 17 6.30 7.58 5.41
N VAL A 18 6.60 8.11 6.61
CA VAL A 18 6.29 7.48 7.90
C VAL A 18 4.81 7.15 8.11
N GLY A 19 3.90 7.88 7.42
CA GLY A 19 2.47 7.61 7.47
C GLY A 19 2.10 6.25 6.89
N HIS A 20 2.71 5.87 5.76
CA HIS A 20 2.52 4.54 5.17
C HIS A 20 3.05 3.43 6.08
N SER A 21 4.22 3.64 6.70
CA SER A 21 4.80 2.68 7.65
C SER A 21 3.87 2.44 8.85
N ARG A 22 3.33 3.51 9.46
CA ARG A 22 2.34 3.41 10.54
C ARG A 22 1.08 2.67 10.07
N MET A 23 0.58 2.96 8.87
CA MET A 23 -0.57 2.26 8.30
C MET A 23 -0.29 0.76 8.13
N PHE A 24 0.88 0.38 7.62
CA PHE A 24 1.28 -1.03 7.47
C PHE A 24 1.41 -1.73 8.84
N GLN A 25 1.97 -1.05 9.84
CA GLN A 25 2.08 -1.57 11.20
C GLN A 25 0.72 -1.85 11.84
N GLU A 26 -0.24 -0.93 11.68
CA GLU A 26 -1.61 -1.16 12.17
C GLU A 26 -2.32 -2.27 11.39
N ALA A 27 -2.17 -2.31 10.06
CA ALA A 27 -2.74 -3.37 9.23
C ALA A 27 -2.20 -4.76 9.62
N ALA A 28 -0.89 -4.89 9.84
CA ALA A 28 -0.24 -6.15 10.23
C ALA A 28 -0.74 -6.73 11.56
N LYS A 29 -1.41 -5.95 12.42
CA LYS A 29 -2.03 -6.45 13.66
C LYS A 29 -3.33 -7.23 13.41
N LEU A 30 -3.93 -7.07 12.22
CA LEU A 30 -5.24 -7.63 11.89
C LEU A 30 -5.19 -9.09 11.40
N ALA A 31 -4.02 -9.57 10.97
CA ALA A 31 -3.85 -10.91 10.41
C ALA A 31 -2.41 -11.40 10.52
N SER A 32 -2.18 -12.71 10.34
CA SER A 32 -0.84 -13.31 10.33
C SER A 32 0.03 -12.90 9.13
N LYS A 33 -0.58 -12.40 8.05
CA LYS A 33 0.12 -12.01 6.82
C LYS A 33 -0.39 -10.67 6.33
N LEU A 34 0.51 -9.71 6.12
CA LEU A 34 0.23 -8.46 5.42
C LEU A 34 0.64 -8.59 3.95
N ILE A 35 -0.26 -8.23 3.03
CA ILE A 35 0.01 -8.12 1.60
C ILE A 35 -0.15 -6.65 1.21
N VAL A 36 0.92 -6.07 0.64
CA VAL A 36 0.92 -4.68 0.17
C VAL A 36 0.95 -4.69 -1.35
N ILE A 37 -0.09 -4.14 -1.98
CA ILE A 37 -0.17 -3.98 -3.43
C ILE A 37 0.32 -2.58 -3.77
N VAL A 38 1.43 -2.49 -4.48
CA VAL A 38 1.97 -1.22 -4.97
C VAL A 38 1.42 -0.97 -6.38
N ASN A 39 0.65 0.11 -6.53
CA ASN A 39 0.13 0.52 -7.83
C ASN A 39 1.23 1.18 -8.67
N ASN A 40 1.17 1.01 -10.00
CA ASN A 40 2.16 1.53 -10.94
C ASN A 40 1.95 3.02 -11.29
N ASP A 41 2.87 3.55 -12.09
CA ASP A 41 2.86 4.93 -12.57
C ASP A 41 1.61 5.29 -13.38
N ASP A 42 1.10 4.36 -14.20
CA ASP A 42 -0.15 4.58 -14.95
C ASP A 42 -1.33 4.86 -14.02
N PHE A 43 -1.42 4.14 -12.90
CA PHE A 43 -2.46 4.38 -11.89
C PHE A 43 -2.29 5.76 -11.23
N LEU A 44 -1.06 6.13 -10.90
CA LEU A 44 -0.76 7.44 -10.31
C LEU A 44 -1.08 8.58 -11.27
N MET A 45 -0.71 8.45 -12.54
CA MET A 45 -1.06 9.42 -13.59
C MET A 45 -2.57 9.54 -13.76
N GLN A 46 -3.31 8.42 -13.83
CA GLN A 46 -4.77 8.45 -13.98
C GLN A 46 -5.48 9.07 -12.76
N LYS A 47 -4.99 8.82 -11.54
CA LYS A 47 -5.66 9.25 -10.30
C LYS A 47 -5.23 10.62 -9.79
N LYS A 48 -3.95 10.96 -9.93
CA LYS A 48 -3.28 12.13 -9.33
C LYS A 48 -2.82 13.15 -10.38
N GLY A 49 -2.59 12.71 -11.63
CA GLY A 49 -2.08 13.54 -12.73
C GLY A 49 -0.56 13.73 -12.73
N TYR A 50 0.17 13.13 -11.79
CA TYR A 50 1.63 13.16 -11.74
C TYR A 50 2.20 11.98 -10.95
N VAL A 51 3.47 11.66 -11.20
CA VAL A 51 4.28 10.67 -10.48
C VAL A 51 5.45 11.39 -9.83
N PHE A 52 5.65 11.20 -8.52
CA PHE A 52 6.73 11.83 -7.75
C PHE A 52 8.01 10.96 -7.75
N MET A 53 7.86 9.64 -7.62
CA MET A 53 8.91 8.63 -7.72
C MET A 53 8.54 7.59 -8.80
N PRO A 54 8.99 7.77 -10.06
CA PRO A 54 8.71 6.83 -11.13
C PRO A 54 9.32 5.44 -10.90
N ILE A 55 8.66 4.42 -11.43
CA ILE A 55 9.18 3.05 -11.48
C ILE A 55 9.96 2.88 -12.79
N ASP A 56 11.28 2.71 -12.70
CA ASP A 56 12.17 2.46 -13.86
C ASP A 56 11.90 1.11 -14.56
#